data_AF-A0AAU5ZMP8-F1
#
_entry.id   AF-A0AAU5ZMP8-F1
#
_cell.length_a   1.000
_cell.length_b   1.000
_cell.length_c   1.000
_cell.angle_alpha   90.00
_cell.angle_beta   90.00
_cell.angle_gamma   90.00
#
_symmetry.space_group_name_H-M   'P 1'
#
loop_
_entity.id
_entity.type
_entity.pdbx_description
1 polymer ?
#
loop_
_entity_poly.entity_id
_entity_poly.type
_entity_poly.pdbx_seq_one_letter_code
_entity_poly.pdbx_strand_id
1 'polypeptide(L)'
;MIGRAMEILDSRHHGVPVLHDLLQVVKDAPEDVRAAALDRGDIARYRDLTEGLEATLTSLAEGTSKLGTIFSRHTTQPMRRDSPVAFDLSGIDDGQLDLQAAALLACWSNGFATVNVSQVLADAGLEPRRNYFVVLDELWRALRSGRGIVDRIDALTRLNRQRGVGQVMVSHTMSDLLALPAEEDRMKAKGFVERSGMVICGGLPRSEMDQLTEVVKLTEAEIDMVSSWQDPAAWSAHEDGEGDPPGLGNFLIKVGGRTGIPIHVDLTPVERALNDTNKRWRDADAVAELTDELADTLTEGAGVSLDGTLEEVY
;
A
#
# COMPACT_ATOMS: atom_id res chain seq x y z
N MET A 1 22.48 -20.02 7.29
CA MET A 1 23.57 -19.04 7.12
C MET A 1 23.16 -17.61 7.48
N ILE A 2 22.25 -16.94 6.74
CA ILE A 2 21.89 -15.52 6.99
C ILE A 2 21.49 -15.25 8.46
N GLY A 3 20.65 -16.10 9.06
CA GLY A 3 20.28 -15.95 10.47
C GLY A 3 21.49 -15.93 11.41
N ARG A 4 22.54 -16.73 11.14
CA ARG A 4 23.76 -16.74 11.94
C ARG A 4 24.60 -15.48 11.71
N ALA A 5 24.65 -14.97 10.48
CA ALA A 5 25.28 -13.68 10.20
C ALA A 5 24.58 -12.53 10.95
N MET A 6 23.24 -12.55 11.03
CA MET A 6 22.48 -11.57 11.82
C MET A 6 22.75 -11.67 13.32
N GLU A 7 22.83 -12.86 13.89
CA GLU A 7 23.18 -13.06 15.31
C GLU A 7 24.60 -12.52 15.63
N ILE A 8 25.56 -12.76 14.73
CA ILE A 8 26.92 -12.22 14.89
C ILE A 8 26.90 -10.70 14.80
N LEU A 9 26.15 -10.15 13.84
CA LEU A 9 26.01 -8.72 13.66
C LEU A 9 25.42 -8.06 14.91
N ASP A 10 24.34 -8.62 15.46
CA ASP A 10 23.71 -8.17 16.71
C ASP A 10 24.68 -8.17 17.90
N SER A 11 25.56 -9.19 17.98
CA SER A 11 26.54 -9.29 19.07
C SER A 11 27.75 -8.35 18.96
N ARG A 12 28.13 -7.94 17.74
CA ARG A 12 29.38 -7.20 17.48
C ARG A 12 29.16 -5.74 17.09
N HIS A 13 28.01 -5.41 16.51
CA HIS A 13 27.74 -4.09 16.00
C HIS A 13 27.27 -3.15 17.13
N HIS A 14 27.76 -1.91 17.12
CA HIS A 14 27.27 -0.87 18.03
C HIS A 14 26.33 0.07 17.27
N GLY A 15 25.08 0.17 17.72
CA GLY A 15 24.05 0.98 17.06
C GLY A 15 23.18 0.17 16.10
N VAL A 16 22.43 0.87 15.24
CA VAL A 16 21.49 0.26 14.29
C VAL A 16 22.23 -0.18 13.03
N PRO A 17 22.31 -1.47 12.70
CA PRO A 17 23.01 -1.91 11.51
C PRO A 17 22.25 -1.59 10.22
N VAL A 18 22.98 -1.45 9.12
CA VAL A 18 22.45 -1.35 7.74
C VAL A 18 22.87 -2.57 6.89
N LEU A 19 22.35 -2.68 5.66
CA LEU A 19 22.64 -3.81 4.77
C LEU A 19 24.14 -3.97 4.46
N HIS A 20 24.89 -2.87 4.44
CA HIS A 20 26.34 -2.90 4.28
C HIS A 20 27.04 -3.68 5.40
N ASP A 21 26.57 -3.56 6.64
CA ASP A 21 27.19 -4.24 7.78
C ASP A 21 26.94 -5.75 7.73
N LEU A 22 25.74 -6.16 7.30
CA LEU A 22 25.42 -7.56 7.04
C LEU A 22 26.29 -8.13 5.90
N LEU A 23 26.46 -7.37 4.81
CA LEU A 23 27.34 -7.75 3.70
C LEU A 23 28.78 -7.95 4.19
N GLN A 24 29.26 -7.08 5.07
CA GLN A 24 30.61 -7.21 5.62
C GLN A 24 30.75 -8.50 6.45
N VAL A 25 29.77 -8.85 7.28
CA VAL A 25 29.80 -10.11 8.05
C VAL A 25 29.82 -11.34 7.13
N VAL A 26 29.09 -11.30 6.01
CA VAL A 26 29.11 -12.39 5.02
C VAL A 26 30.50 -12.48 4.35
N LYS A 27 31.10 -11.35 3.98
CA LYS A 27 32.44 -11.27 3.36
C LYS A 27 33.57 -11.69 4.29
N ASP A 28 33.49 -11.32 5.57
CA ASP A 28 34.47 -11.69 6.60
C ASP A 28 34.49 -13.20 6.88
N ALA A 29 33.39 -13.90 6.51
CA ALA A 29 33.21 -15.34 6.64
C ALA A 29 33.66 -15.90 8.01
N PRO A 30 33.11 -15.42 9.15
CA PRO A 30 33.40 -16.02 10.45
C PRO A 30 33.09 -17.52 10.45
N GLU A 31 33.83 -18.30 11.26
CA GLU A 31 33.72 -19.77 11.32
C GLU A 31 32.27 -20.24 11.49
N ASP A 32 31.51 -19.58 12.36
CA ASP A 32 30.10 -19.91 12.60
C ASP A 32 29.20 -19.70 11.36
N VAL A 33 29.46 -18.66 10.56
CA VAL A 33 28.72 -18.39 9.32
C VAL A 33 29.09 -19.44 8.26
N ARG A 34 30.38 -19.76 8.17
CA ARG A 34 30.92 -20.80 7.27
C ARG A 34 30.37 -22.18 7.60
N ALA A 35 30.33 -22.55 8.87
CA ALA A 35 29.74 -23.78 9.36
C ALA A 35 28.24 -23.84 9.01
N ALA A 36 27.51 -22.73 9.20
CA ALA A 36 26.10 -22.62 8.83
C ALA A 36 25.84 -22.59 7.31
N ALA A 37 26.87 -22.32 6.49
CA ALA A 37 26.84 -22.45 5.04
C ALA A 37 27.21 -23.87 4.57
N LEU A 38 27.69 -24.73 5.46
CA LEU A 38 28.17 -26.08 5.15
C LEU A 38 29.34 -26.07 4.15
N ASP A 39 30.32 -25.20 4.40
CA ASP A 39 31.55 -25.10 3.62
C ASP A 39 32.49 -26.31 3.82
N ARG A 40 32.28 -27.09 4.90
CA ARG A 40 33.08 -28.26 5.28
C ARG A 40 34.57 -27.94 5.46
N GLY A 41 34.88 -26.73 5.91
CA GLY A 41 36.25 -26.26 6.13
C GLY A 41 36.93 -25.68 4.89
N ASP A 42 36.28 -25.71 3.72
CA ASP A 42 36.82 -25.14 2.48
C ASP A 42 36.26 -23.75 2.20
N ILE A 43 37.11 -22.73 2.30
CA ILE A 43 36.73 -21.34 2.05
C ILE A 43 36.36 -21.07 0.58
N ALA A 44 36.90 -21.82 -0.37
CA ALA A 44 36.52 -21.67 -1.78
C ALA A 44 35.07 -22.09 -1.97
N ARG A 45 34.70 -23.23 -1.39
CA ARG A 45 33.30 -23.69 -1.36
C ARG A 45 32.37 -22.70 -0.67
N TYR A 46 32.80 -22.04 0.40
CA TYR A 46 32.00 -20.97 1.02
C TYR A 46 31.69 -19.86 0.01
N ARG A 47 32.74 -19.33 -0.65
CA ARG A 47 32.59 -18.25 -1.64
C ARG A 47 31.67 -18.64 -2.79
N ASP A 48 31.78 -19.86 -3.29
CA ASP A 48 30.90 -20.37 -4.34
C ASP A 48 29.44 -20.45 -3.87
N LEU A 49 29.22 -20.84 -2.61
CA LEU A 49 27.87 -20.92 -2.02
C LEU A 49 27.28 -19.53 -1.71
N THR A 50 28.12 -18.53 -1.42
CA THR A 50 27.68 -17.17 -1.04
C THR A 50 27.68 -16.17 -2.18
N GLU A 51 28.29 -16.48 -3.33
CA GLU A 51 28.46 -15.56 -4.47
C GLU A 51 27.15 -14.85 -4.86
N GLY A 52 26.06 -15.61 -5.05
CA GLY A 52 24.76 -15.02 -5.42
C GLY A 52 24.15 -14.12 -4.34
N LEU A 53 24.35 -14.46 -3.06
CA LEU A 53 23.91 -13.63 -1.94
C LEU A 53 24.76 -12.35 -1.86
N GLU A 54 26.08 -12.47 -1.98
CA GLU A 54 26.99 -11.33 -1.97
C GLU A 54 26.70 -10.37 -3.13
N ALA A 55 26.43 -10.88 -4.33
CA ALA A 55 26.02 -10.05 -5.47
C ALA A 55 24.72 -9.29 -5.18
N THR A 56 23.72 -9.97 -4.61
CA THR A 56 22.42 -9.36 -4.25
C THR A 56 22.59 -8.30 -3.16
N LEU A 57 23.29 -8.63 -2.07
CA LEU A 57 23.54 -7.71 -0.96
C LEU A 57 24.43 -6.53 -1.38
N THR A 58 25.37 -6.73 -2.31
CA THR A 58 26.20 -5.65 -2.86
C THR A 58 25.33 -4.68 -3.68
N SER A 59 24.49 -5.20 -4.56
CA SER A 59 23.54 -4.38 -5.36
C SER A 59 22.58 -3.56 -4.48
N LEU A 60 22.18 -4.10 -3.34
CA LEU A 60 21.41 -3.37 -2.36
C LEU A 60 22.29 -2.37 -1.59
N ALA A 61 23.35 -2.83 -0.92
CA ALA A 61 24.18 -2.03 -0.02
C ALA A 61 24.86 -0.82 -0.69
N GLU A 62 25.32 -0.98 -1.93
CA GLU A 62 26.00 0.11 -2.67
C GLU A 62 25.02 1.15 -3.22
N GLY A 63 23.71 0.90 -3.15
CA GLY A 63 22.70 1.82 -3.66
C GLY A 63 22.70 1.94 -5.19
N THR A 64 23.27 0.96 -5.89
CA THR A 64 23.28 0.89 -7.35
C THR A 64 21.92 0.49 -7.91
N SER A 65 21.11 -0.21 -7.10
CA SER A 65 19.70 -0.49 -7.37
C SER A 65 18.78 0.55 -6.71
N LYS A 66 17.57 0.73 -7.26
CA LYS A 66 16.53 1.60 -6.68
C LYS A 66 16.08 1.14 -5.27
N LEU A 67 16.14 -0.16 -5.00
CA LEU A 67 15.90 -0.70 -3.66
C LEU A 67 17.04 -0.31 -2.69
N GLY A 68 18.29 -0.38 -3.18
CA GLY A 68 19.46 -0.04 -2.40
C GLY A 68 19.51 1.42 -1.95
N THR A 69 19.07 2.35 -2.79
CA THR A 69 19.02 3.77 -2.40
C THR A 69 18.05 4.04 -1.25
N ILE A 70 16.97 3.26 -1.13
CA ILE A 70 15.96 3.40 -0.07
C ILE A 70 16.40 2.69 1.21
N PHE A 71 16.91 1.45 1.11
CA PHE A 71 17.08 0.58 2.29
C PHE A 71 18.50 0.47 2.85
N SER A 72 19.52 1.02 2.17
CA SER A 72 20.92 0.80 2.55
C SER A 72 21.53 1.90 3.42
N ARG A 73 20.72 2.83 3.90
CA ARG A 73 21.15 3.94 4.76
C ARG A 73 20.36 3.94 6.06
N HIS A 74 20.90 4.62 7.05
CA HIS A 74 20.21 4.85 8.30
C HIS A 74 18.95 5.70 8.07
N THR A 75 17.89 5.35 8.78
CA THR A 75 16.65 6.13 8.79
C THR A 75 16.93 7.56 9.26
N THR A 76 16.64 8.53 8.39
CA THR A 76 16.81 9.97 8.69
C THR A 76 15.66 10.54 9.51
N GLN A 77 14.47 9.97 9.37
CA GLN A 77 13.25 10.38 10.08
C GLN A 77 12.60 9.17 10.76
N PRO A 78 12.95 8.88 12.02
CA PRO A 78 12.34 7.80 12.77
C PRO A 78 10.84 8.03 13.00
N MET A 79 10.07 6.94 12.98
CA MET A 79 8.65 7.00 13.30
C MET A 79 8.44 7.46 14.74
N ARG A 80 7.66 8.52 14.93
CA ARG A 80 7.20 8.95 16.25
C ARG A 80 6.15 8.00 16.80
N ARG A 81 6.18 7.77 18.12
CA ARG A 81 5.30 6.84 18.84
C ARG A 81 4.13 7.53 19.54
N ASP A 82 4.16 8.85 19.61
CA ASP A 82 3.27 9.70 20.38
C ASP A 82 2.39 10.62 19.51
N SER A 83 2.45 10.47 18.19
CA SER A 83 1.68 11.25 17.23
C SER A 83 1.19 10.38 16.07
N PRO A 84 0.16 10.81 15.33
CA PRO A 84 -0.19 10.20 14.04
C PRO A 84 1.01 10.26 13.08
N VAL A 85 1.20 9.20 12.30
CA VAL A 85 2.26 9.07 11.30
C VAL A 85 1.68 8.39 10.06
N ALA A 86 2.07 8.87 8.88
CA ALA A 86 1.80 8.24 7.60
C ALA A 86 3.13 7.93 6.90
N PHE A 87 3.20 6.77 6.25
CA PHE A 87 4.28 6.46 5.30
C PHE A 87 3.76 6.82 3.92
N ASP A 88 4.33 7.86 3.32
CA ASP A 88 3.96 8.31 1.97
C ASP A 88 4.83 7.60 0.93
N LEU A 89 4.18 6.84 0.05
CA LEU A 89 4.83 6.11 -1.04
C LEU A 89 4.46 6.69 -2.42
N SER A 90 3.76 7.82 -2.48
CA SER A 90 3.33 8.47 -3.73
C SER A 90 4.50 8.90 -4.62
N GLY A 91 5.70 9.08 -4.05
CA GLY A 91 6.92 9.34 -4.80
C GLY A 91 7.47 8.14 -5.57
N ILE A 92 6.93 6.93 -5.36
CA ILE A 92 7.33 5.72 -6.10
C ILE A 92 6.38 5.53 -7.28
N ASP A 93 6.95 5.57 -8.48
CA ASP A 93 6.23 5.35 -9.74
C ASP A 93 5.43 4.03 -9.79
N ASP A 94 4.21 4.08 -10.33
CA ASP A 94 3.27 2.96 -10.39
C ASP A 94 3.74 1.79 -11.26
N GLY A 95 4.67 2.02 -12.20
CA GLY A 95 5.29 0.95 -12.97
C GLY A 95 6.26 0.09 -12.15
N GLN A 96 6.61 0.48 -10.92
CA GLN A 96 7.62 -0.16 -10.08
C GLN A 96 6.99 -1.00 -8.96
N LEU A 97 6.15 -1.96 -9.35
CA LEU A 97 5.37 -2.79 -8.42
C LEU A 97 6.21 -3.47 -7.33
N ASP A 98 7.36 -4.05 -7.69
CA ASP A 98 8.25 -4.71 -6.73
C ASP A 98 8.83 -3.75 -5.70
N LEU A 99 9.16 -2.51 -6.13
CA LEU A 99 9.69 -1.47 -5.24
C LEU A 99 8.61 -0.96 -4.27
N GLN A 100 7.41 -0.71 -4.78
CA GLN A 100 6.27 -0.29 -3.96
C GLN A 100 5.93 -1.34 -2.92
N ALA A 101 5.86 -2.61 -3.31
CA ALA A 101 5.56 -3.69 -2.38
C ALA A 101 6.65 -3.88 -1.31
N ALA A 102 7.93 -3.83 -1.71
CA ALA A 102 9.04 -3.87 -0.75
C ALA A 102 8.97 -2.70 0.24
N ALA A 103 8.66 -1.49 -0.25
CA ALA A 103 8.47 -0.30 0.59
C ALA A 103 7.28 -0.44 1.56
N LEU A 104 6.12 -0.88 1.09
CA LEU A 104 4.94 -1.16 1.92
C LEU A 104 5.28 -2.14 3.05
N LEU A 105 5.89 -3.28 2.71
CA LEU A 105 6.24 -4.32 3.69
C LEU A 105 7.29 -3.84 4.71
N ALA A 106 8.26 -3.04 4.28
CA ALA A 106 9.26 -2.45 5.16
C ALA A 106 8.61 -1.43 6.11
N CYS A 107 7.75 -0.55 5.59
CA CYS A 107 7.01 0.44 6.36
C CYS A 107 6.09 -0.23 7.39
N TRP A 108 5.33 -1.25 7.01
CA TRP A 108 4.48 -2.01 7.94
C TRP A 108 5.31 -2.73 8.99
N SER A 109 6.40 -3.41 8.59
CA SER A 109 7.29 -4.09 9.53
C SER A 109 7.88 -3.10 10.55
N ASN A 110 8.33 -1.93 10.10
CA ASN A 110 8.84 -0.87 10.96
C ASN A 110 7.74 -0.30 11.88
N GLY A 111 6.54 -0.07 11.36
CA GLY A 111 5.38 0.40 12.14
C GLY A 111 5.01 -0.56 13.25
N PHE A 112 4.84 -1.85 12.93
CA PHE A 112 4.52 -2.88 13.93
C PHE A 112 5.66 -3.07 14.94
N ALA A 113 6.92 -3.04 14.51
CA ALA A 113 8.06 -3.11 15.42
C ALA A 113 8.07 -1.92 16.39
N THR A 114 7.83 -0.71 15.88
CA THR A 114 7.78 0.53 16.66
C THR A 114 6.64 0.52 17.69
N VAL A 115 5.45 0.03 17.29
CA VAL A 115 4.32 -0.19 18.21
C VAL A 115 4.68 -1.22 19.29
N ASN A 116 5.30 -2.34 18.90
CA ASN A 116 5.73 -3.37 19.84
C ASN A 116 6.74 -2.82 20.88
N VAL A 117 7.71 -2.01 20.44
CA VAL A 117 8.66 -1.34 21.34
C VAL A 117 7.92 -0.44 22.34
N SER A 118 6.93 0.34 21.90
CA SER A 118 6.12 1.15 22.83
C SER A 118 5.36 0.30 23.85
N GLN A 119 4.76 -0.82 23.42
CA GLN A 119 4.04 -1.71 24.34
C GLN A 119 4.98 -2.31 25.39
N VAL A 120 6.15 -2.80 24.98
CA VAL A 120 7.15 -3.37 25.90
C VAL A 120 7.66 -2.32 26.89
N LEU A 121 7.92 -1.09 26.44
CA LEU A 121 8.33 0.00 27.33
C LEU A 121 7.21 0.39 28.30
N ALA A 122 5.96 0.35 27.87
CA ALA A 122 4.81 0.59 28.74
C ALA A 122 4.59 -0.55 29.76
N ASP A 123 4.82 -1.80 29.37
CA ASP A 123 4.78 -2.96 30.29
C ASP A 123 5.87 -2.83 31.38
N ALA A 124 7.04 -2.26 31.03
CA ALA A 124 8.12 -1.97 31.97
C ALA A 124 7.93 -0.68 32.78
N GLY A 125 6.85 0.08 32.55
CA GLY A 125 6.59 1.37 33.21
C GLY A 125 7.52 2.51 32.79
N LEU A 126 8.27 2.36 31.69
CA LEU A 126 9.17 3.37 31.16
C LEU A 126 8.46 4.40 30.27
N GLU A 127 7.29 4.04 29.73
CA GLU A 127 6.45 4.89 28.89
C GLU A 127 4.96 4.74 29.24
N PRO A 128 4.11 5.73 28.92
CA PRO A 128 2.67 5.58 29.09
C PRO A 128 2.10 4.51 28.14
N ARG A 129 1.13 3.73 28.62
CA ARG A 129 0.36 2.81 27.77
C ARG A 129 -0.41 3.58 26.71
N ARG A 130 -0.29 3.16 25.44
CA ARG A 130 -1.03 3.72 24.31
C ARG A 130 -1.73 2.62 23.54
N ASN A 131 -2.93 2.94 23.04
CA ASN A 131 -3.60 2.12 22.04
C ASN A 131 -3.22 2.67 20.67
N TYR A 132 -2.91 1.77 19.74
CA TYR A 132 -2.54 2.13 18.37
C TYR A 132 -3.65 1.70 17.42
N PHE A 133 -3.85 2.47 16.37
CA PHE A 133 -4.72 2.12 15.25
C PHE A 133 -3.90 2.16 13.97
N VAL A 134 -3.72 1.01 13.34
CA VAL A 134 -2.87 0.86 12.15
C VAL A 134 -3.75 0.78 10.90
N VAL A 135 -3.46 1.63 9.92
CA VAL A 135 -4.11 1.62 8.61
C VAL A 135 -3.16 0.94 7.62
N LEU A 136 -3.59 -0.19 7.07
CA LEU A 136 -2.89 -0.94 6.03
C LEU A 136 -3.60 -0.70 4.70
N ASP A 137 -3.19 0.37 4.03
CA ASP A 137 -3.72 0.75 2.72
C ASP A 137 -3.01 0.03 1.57
N GLU A 138 -3.69 -0.10 0.43
CA GLU A 138 -3.16 -0.73 -0.79
C GLU A 138 -2.64 -2.16 -0.55
N LEU A 139 -3.34 -2.92 0.31
CA LEU A 139 -2.91 -4.26 0.74
C LEU A 139 -2.60 -5.19 -0.43
N TRP A 140 -3.43 -5.10 -1.48
CA TRP A 140 -3.30 -5.91 -2.69
C TRP A 140 -1.95 -5.74 -3.41
N ARG A 141 -1.35 -4.54 -3.39
CA ARG A 141 -0.06 -4.27 -4.04
C ARG A 141 1.04 -5.11 -3.41
N ALA A 142 1.08 -5.12 -2.07
CA ALA A 142 2.04 -5.92 -1.34
C ALA A 142 1.82 -7.42 -1.57
N LEU A 143 0.58 -7.89 -1.57
CA LEU A 143 0.28 -9.32 -1.73
C LEU A 143 0.77 -9.87 -3.08
N ARG A 144 0.78 -9.06 -4.14
CA ARG A 144 1.20 -9.49 -5.49
C ARG A 144 2.72 -9.61 -5.67
N SER A 145 3.55 -9.17 -4.73
CA SER A 145 5.00 -9.06 -4.92
C SER A 145 5.78 -10.37 -4.78
N GLY A 146 5.12 -11.45 -4.40
CA GLY A 146 5.75 -12.76 -4.38
C GLY A 146 5.12 -13.76 -3.41
N ARG A 147 5.58 -15.00 -3.51
CA ARG A 147 5.15 -16.09 -2.62
C ARG A 147 5.59 -15.80 -1.17
N GLY A 148 4.73 -16.13 -0.22
CA GLY A 148 5.02 -16.00 1.23
C GLY A 148 4.81 -14.60 1.81
N ILE A 149 4.45 -13.60 1.00
CA ILE A 149 4.11 -12.27 1.50
C ILE A 149 2.81 -12.29 2.31
N VAL A 150 1.85 -13.11 1.90
CA VAL A 150 0.59 -13.33 2.64
C VAL A 150 0.88 -13.82 4.06
N ASP A 151 1.78 -14.79 4.21
CA ASP A 151 2.21 -15.30 5.52
C ASP A 151 2.88 -14.24 6.37
N ARG A 152 3.69 -13.37 5.74
CA ARG A 152 4.34 -12.26 6.43
C ARG A 152 3.31 -11.27 6.97
N ILE A 153 2.30 -10.93 6.18
CA ILE A 153 1.20 -10.04 6.58
C ILE A 153 0.35 -10.69 7.67
N ASP A 154 0.00 -11.97 7.56
CA ASP A 154 -0.72 -12.69 8.62
C ASP A 154 0.07 -12.67 9.94
N ALA A 155 1.37 -12.99 9.89
CA ALA A 155 2.23 -12.96 11.07
C ALA A 155 2.29 -11.56 11.72
N LEU A 156 2.33 -10.49 10.92
CA LEU A 156 2.35 -9.10 11.40
C LEU A 156 1.01 -8.70 12.04
N THR A 157 -0.11 -9.20 11.52
CA THR A 157 -1.45 -8.75 11.91
C THR A 157 -2.12 -9.60 12.99
N ARG A 158 -1.69 -10.86 13.16
CA ARG A 158 -2.35 -11.85 14.01
C ARG A 158 -2.33 -11.55 15.52
N LEU A 159 -1.29 -10.88 16.03
CA LEU A 159 -1.11 -10.65 17.48
C LEU A 159 -1.63 -9.28 17.97
N ASN A 160 -2.16 -8.45 17.08
CA ASN A 160 -2.50 -7.05 17.38
C ASN A 160 -3.57 -6.89 18.46
N ARG A 161 -4.59 -7.76 18.47
CA ARG A 161 -5.70 -7.66 19.42
C ARG A 161 -5.29 -7.92 20.87
N GLN A 162 -4.34 -8.84 21.11
CA GLN A 162 -3.81 -9.11 22.45
C GLN A 162 -2.97 -7.95 22.99
N ARG A 163 -2.47 -7.08 22.10
CA ARG A 163 -1.56 -5.97 22.40
C ARG A 163 -2.25 -4.60 22.37
N GLY A 164 -3.59 -4.56 22.33
CA GLY A 164 -4.34 -3.30 22.30
C GLY A 164 -4.17 -2.50 21.00
N VAL A 165 -3.85 -3.17 19.90
CA VAL A 165 -3.68 -2.57 18.58
C VAL A 165 -4.90 -2.87 17.73
N GLY A 166 -5.62 -1.82 17.33
CA GLY A 166 -6.64 -1.88 16.28
C GLY A 166 -6.00 -1.80 14.91
N GLN A 167 -6.63 -2.41 13.91
CA GLN A 167 -6.16 -2.32 12.53
C GLN A 167 -7.34 -2.22 11.56
N VAL A 168 -7.10 -1.56 10.44
CA VAL A 168 -7.96 -1.58 9.26
C VAL A 168 -7.11 -1.93 8.06
N MET A 169 -7.66 -2.77 7.19
CA MET A 169 -7.04 -3.16 5.92
C MET A 169 -7.93 -2.63 4.80
N VAL A 170 -7.33 -1.93 3.85
CA VAL A 170 -8.05 -1.30 2.73
C VAL A 170 -7.59 -1.95 1.43
N SER A 171 -8.58 -2.33 0.61
CA SER A 171 -8.42 -2.94 -0.70
C SER A 171 -9.56 -2.45 -1.60
N HIS A 172 -9.34 -2.48 -2.92
CA HIS A 172 -10.36 -2.05 -3.89
C HIS A 172 -11.45 -3.10 -4.08
N THR A 173 -11.05 -4.36 -4.25
CA THR A 173 -11.99 -5.46 -4.50
C THR A 173 -11.61 -6.75 -3.76
N MET A 174 -12.52 -7.73 -3.77
CA MET A 174 -12.22 -9.08 -3.27
C MET A 174 -11.36 -9.84 -4.27
N SER A 175 -11.60 -9.63 -5.57
CA SER A 175 -10.79 -10.15 -6.67
C SER A 175 -9.30 -9.82 -6.51
N ASP A 176 -8.96 -8.66 -5.97
CA ASP A 176 -7.56 -8.28 -5.72
C ASP A 176 -6.83 -9.21 -4.74
N LEU A 177 -7.54 -9.68 -3.71
CA LEU A 177 -7.03 -10.65 -2.74
C LEU A 177 -6.95 -12.07 -3.33
N LEU A 178 -7.77 -12.36 -4.33
CA LEU A 178 -7.85 -13.65 -5.02
C LEU A 178 -6.98 -13.72 -6.28
N ALA A 179 -6.39 -12.62 -6.74
CA ALA A 179 -5.50 -12.59 -7.90
C ALA A 179 -4.11 -13.23 -7.64
N LEU A 180 -3.91 -13.85 -6.48
CA LEU A 180 -2.64 -14.45 -6.08
C LEU A 180 -2.39 -15.77 -6.81
N PRO A 181 -1.14 -16.05 -7.21
CA PRO A 181 -0.82 -17.21 -8.05
C PRO A 181 -1.07 -18.54 -7.33
N ALA A 182 -0.77 -18.62 -6.03
CA ALA A 182 -0.93 -19.85 -5.25
C ALA A 182 -2.31 -19.92 -4.57
N GLU A 183 -2.94 -21.09 -4.62
CA GLU A 183 -4.25 -21.31 -3.98
C GLU A 183 -4.19 -21.13 -2.46
N GLU A 184 -3.12 -21.61 -1.83
CA GLU A 184 -2.87 -21.43 -0.40
C GLU A 184 -2.85 -19.93 -0.01
N ASP A 185 -2.20 -19.10 -0.82
CA ASP A 185 -2.11 -17.65 -0.61
C ASP A 185 -3.49 -16.99 -0.75
N ARG A 186 -4.30 -17.42 -1.74
CA ARG A 186 -5.69 -16.93 -1.90
C ARG A 186 -6.57 -17.28 -0.69
N MET A 187 -6.47 -18.52 -0.19
CA MET A 187 -7.24 -18.95 0.98
C MET A 187 -6.88 -18.14 2.24
N LYS A 188 -5.58 -17.88 2.45
CA LYS A 188 -5.11 -17.05 3.57
C LYS A 188 -5.59 -15.61 3.45
N ALA A 189 -5.49 -15.02 2.25
CA ALA A 189 -5.94 -13.65 1.97
C ALA A 189 -7.44 -13.48 2.23
N LYS A 190 -8.26 -14.44 1.78
CA LYS A 190 -9.70 -14.51 2.10
C LYS A 190 -9.95 -14.55 3.62
N GLY A 191 -9.12 -15.29 4.34
CA GLY A 191 -9.18 -15.36 5.79
C GLY A 191 -8.97 -14.02 6.51
N PHE A 192 -8.30 -13.03 5.89
CA PHE A 192 -8.18 -11.69 6.47
C PHE A 192 -9.54 -11.00 6.60
N VAL A 193 -10.39 -11.12 5.58
CA VAL A 193 -11.75 -10.58 5.58
C VAL A 193 -12.63 -11.38 6.54
N GLU A 194 -12.52 -12.71 6.54
CA GLU A 194 -13.34 -13.60 7.39
C GLU A 194 -13.15 -13.33 8.89
N ARG A 195 -11.90 -13.08 9.29
CA ARG A 195 -11.55 -12.80 10.69
C ARG A 195 -11.78 -11.35 11.09
N SER A 196 -12.15 -10.47 10.15
CA SER A 196 -12.40 -9.07 10.44
C SER A 196 -13.66 -8.94 11.29
N GLY A 197 -13.53 -8.30 12.46
CA GLY A 197 -14.67 -8.09 13.36
C GLY A 197 -15.76 -7.17 12.78
N MET A 198 -15.39 -6.38 11.77
CA MET A 198 -16.25 -5.48 11.02
C MET A 198 -15.70 -5.35 9.59
N VAL A 199 -16.58 -5.29 8.61
CA VAL A 199 -16.27 -5.03 7.20
C VAL A 199 -17.04 -3.80 6.78
N ILE A 200 -16.36 -2.87 6.10
CA ILE A 200 -16.95 -1.64 5.59
C ILE A 200 -16.85 -1.72 4.07
N CYS A 201 -17.99 -1.73 3.38
CA CYS A 201 -18.06 -1.82 1.93
C CYS A 201 -18.43 -0.45 1.35
N GLY A 202 -17.58 0.12 0.50
CA GLY A 202 -18.00 1.18 -0.43
C GLY A 202 -18.78 0.57 -1.60
N GLY A 203 -19.10 1.38 -2.61
CA GLY A 203 -19.70 0.87 -3.84
C GLY A 203 -18.84 -0.23 -4.47
N LEU A 204 -19.45 -1.38 -4.76
CA LEU A 204 -18.79 -2.54 -5.36
C LEU A 204 -19.69 -3.13 -6.45
N PRO A 205 -19.13 -3.57 -7.59
CA PRO A 205 -19.94 -4.10 -8.67
C PRO A 205 -20.57 -5.45 -8.29
N ARG A 206 -21.73 -5.76 -8.88
CA ARG A 206 -22.48 -6.99 -8.57
C ARG A 206 -21.66 -8.26 -8.83
N SER A 207 -20.68 -8.21 -9.73
CA SER A 207 -19.75 -9.32 -10.02
C SER A 207 -18.84 -9.69 -8.84
N GLU A 208 -18.57 -8.78 -7.91
CA GLU A 208 -17.74 -9.02 -6.71
C GLU A 208 -18.55 -9.61 -5.55
N MET A 209 -19.88 -9.56 -5.63
CA MET A 209 -20.79 -9.86 -4.51
C MET A 209 -20.77 -11.34 -4.13
N ASP A 210 -20.62 -12.25 -5.09
CA ASP A 210 -20.54 -13.68 -4.80
C ASP A 210 -19.31 -14.00 -3.92
N GLN A 211 -18.15 -13.42 -4.27
CA GLN A 211 -16.91 -13.62 -3.52
C GLN A 211 -16.96 -12.98 -2.14
N LEU A 212 -17.52 -11.77 -2.03
CA LEU A 212 -17.70 -11.08 -0.76
C LEU A 212 -18.69 -11.83 0.15
N THR A 213 -19.80 -12.29 -0.41
CA THR A 213 -20.88 -13.00 0.32
C THR A 213 -20.44 -14.35 0.85
N GLU A 214 -19.45 -14.97 0.20
CA GLU A 214 -18.83 -16.21 0.68
C GLU A 214 -18.16 -16.03 2.06
N VAL A 215 -17.71 -14.81 2.36
CA VAL A 215 -16.99 -14.48 3.60
C VAL A 215 -17.85 -13.67 4.57
N VAL A 216 -18.65 -12.76 4.03
CA VAL A 216 -19.47 -11.81 4.78
C VAL A 216 -20.91 -11.96 4.31
N LYS A 217 -21.77 -12.55 5.13
CA LYS A 217 -23.16 -12.83 4.72
C LYS A 217 -23.95 -11.54 4.47
N LEU A 218 -24.11 -11.18 3.20
CA LEU A 218 -24.97 -10.08 2.76
C LEU A 218 -26.36 -10.60 2.36
N THR A 219 -27.38 -9.79 2.61
CA THR A 219 -28.73 -10.02 2.08
C THR A 219 -28.84 -9.46 0.66
N GLU A 220 -29.78 -9.95 -0.16
CA GLU A 220 -30.02 -9.38 -1.50
C GLU A 220 -30.25 -7.86 -1.46
N ALA A 221 -30.98 -7.35 -0.46
CA ALA A 221 -31.19 -5.92 -0.29
C ALA A 221 -29.89 -5.14 0.00
N GLU A 222 -28.95 -5.73 0.74
CA GLU A 222 -27.63 -5.14 0.99
C GLU A 222 -26.75 -5.20 -0.27
N ILE A 223 -26.81 -6.31 -1.02
CA ILE A 223 -26.11 -6.48 -2.30
C ILE A 223 -26.57 -5.44 -3.31
N ASP A 224 -27.88 -5.29 -3.48
CA ASP A 224 -28.47 -4.33 -4.43
C ASP A 224 -28.14 -2.89 -4.01
N MET A 225 -28.15 -2.59 -2.71
CA MET A 225 -27.77 -1.28 -2.18
C MET A 225 -26.30 -0.94 -2.49
N VAL A 226 -25.36 -1.82 -2.16
CA VAL A 226 -23.93 -1.59 -2.39
C VAL A 226 -23.61 -1.52 -3.89
N SER A 227 -24.29 -2.33 -4.71
CA SER A 227 -24.12 -2.32 -6.17
C SER A 227 -24.61 -1.02 -6.80
N SER A 228 -25.72 -0.45 -6.30
CA SER A 228 -26.28 0.80 -6.83
C SER A 228 -25.36 2.03 -6.65
N TRP A 229 -24.36 1.94 -5.78
CA TRP A 229 -23.36 3.00 -5.54
C TRP A 229 -22.20 2.97 -6.54
N GLN A 230 -22.25 2.13 -7.58
CA GLN A 230 -21.27 2.16 -8.67
C GLN A 230 -21.86 2.68 -9.97
N ASP A 231 -23.19 2.63 -10.11
CA ASP A 231 -23.86 2.93 -11.36
C ASP A 231 -23.83 4.45 -11.64
N PRO A 232 -23.14 4.91 -12.70
CA PRO A 232 -23.11 6.32 -13.06
C PRO A 232 -24.53 6.84 -13.28
N ALA A 233 -24.74 8.13 -12.99
CA ALA A 233 -25.99 8.79 -13.38
C ALA A 233 -26.22 8.60 -14.88
N ALA A 234 -27.48 8.45 -15.29
CA ALA A 234 -27.83 8.42 -16.70
C ALA A 234 -27.33 9.69 -17.38
N TRP A 235 -26.78 9.56 -18.60
CA TRP A 235 -26.30 10.68 -19.40
C TRP A 235 -27.35 11.81 -19.45
N SER A 236 -27.10 12.92 -18.75
CA SER A 236 -27.93 14.11 -18.78
C SER A 236 -27.36 15.07 -19.81
N ALA A 237 -28.16 15.49 -20.79
CA ALA A 237 -27.71 16.40 -21.85
C ALA A 237 -27.59 17.88 -21.40
N HIS A 238 -27.73 18.16 -20.10
CA HIS A 238 -27.95 19.51 -19.55
C HIS A 238 -27.18 19.77 -18.23
N GLU A 239 -26.22 18.93 -17.85
CA GLU A 239 -25.35 19.21 -16.70
C GLU A 239 -23.93 19.48 -17.21
N ASP A 240 -23.58 20.76 -17.34
CA ASP A 240 -22.21 21.25 -17.56
C ASP A 240 -21.39 21.12 -16.27
N GLY A 241 -21.34 19.92 -15.70
CA GLY A 241 -20.63 19.65 -14.47
C GLY A 241 -20.37 18.16 -14.28
N GLU A 242 -19.11 17.82 -14.09
CA GLU A 242 -18.67 16.51 -13.63
C GLU A 242 -19.17 16.33 -12.19
N GLY A 243 -20.39 15.83 -12.03
CA GLY A 243 -21.01 15.59 -10.73
C GLY A 243 -20.22 14.58 -9.90
N ASP A 244 -20.37 14.61 -8.57
CA ASP A 244 -19.72 13.63 -7.69
C ASP A 244 -20.06 12.21 -8.16
N PRO A 245 -19.07 11.29 -8.20
CA PRO A 245 -19.30 9.90 -8.56
C PRO A 245 -20.48 9.31 -7.77
N PRO A 246 -21.31 8.46 -8.40
CA PRO A 246 -22.45 7.84 -7.75
C PRO A 246 -21.98 7.16 -6.47
N GLY A 247 -22.71 7.38 -5.38
CA GLY A 247 -22.43 6.75 -4.10
C GLY A 247 -21.11 7.14 -3.44
N LEU A 248 -20.42 8.20 -3.89
CA LEU A 248 -19.27 8.75 -3.17
C LEU A 248 -19.66 9.05 -1.71
N GLY A 249 -18.85 8.58 -0.76
CA GLY A 249 -19.11 8.72 0.67
C GLY A 249 -20.13 7.74 1.25
N ASN A 250 -20.83 6.93 0.43
CA ASN A 250 -21.71 5.88 0.93
C ASN A 250 -20.91 4.63 1.30
N PHE A 251 -21.18 4.10 2.50
CA PHE A 251 -20.60 2.84 2.95
C PHE A 251 -21.63 1.98 3.69
N LEU A 252 -21.50 0.67 3.57
CA LEU A 252 -22.24 -0.30 4.37
C LEU A 252 -21.31 -0.88 5.44
N ILE A 253 -21.63 -0.62 6.72
CA ILE A 253 -20.93 -1.25 7.84
C ILE A 253 -21.59 -2.60 8.14
N LYS A 254 -20.82 -3.67 8.05
CA LYS A 254 -21.25 -5.03 8.34
C LYS A 254 -20.48 -5.63 9.52
N VAL A 255 -21.21 -6.11 10.53
CA VAL A 255 -20.64 -6.71 11.75
C VAL A 255 -21.14 -8.13 11.91
N GLY A 256 -20.32 -9.10 11.47
CA GLY A 256 -20.69 -10.51 11.44
C GLY A 256 -21.95 -10.75 10.60
N GLY A 257 -22.87 -11.59 11.10
CA GLY A 257 -24.14 -11.92 10.41
C GLY A 257 -25.29 -10.95 10.67
N ARG A 258 -25.05 -9.78 11.28
CA ARG A 258 -26.11 -8.80 11.58
C ARG A 258 -26.50 -8.02 10.31
N THR A 259 -27.67 -7.39 10.34
CA THR A 259 -28.05 -6.41 9.32
C THR A 259 -27.01 -5.29 9.27
N GLY A 260 -26.60 -4.93 8.05
CA GLY A 260 -25.64 -3.87 7.79
C GLY A 260 -26.25 -2.50 8.09
N ILE A 261 -25.36 -1.55 8.41
CA ILE A 261 -25.71 -0.18 8.74
C ILE A 261 -25.18 0.69 7.60
N PRO A 262 -26.05 1.21 6.72
CA PRO A 262 -25.61 2.17 5.70
C PRO A 262 -25.28 3.51 6.37
N ILE A 263 -24.18 4.11 5.95
CA ILE A 263 -23.73 5.43 6.39
C ILE A 263 -23.35 6.27 5.17
N HIS A 264 -23.44 7.59 5.33
CA HIS A 264 -22.89 8.56 4.40
C HIS A 264 -21.81 9.37 5.13
N VAL A 265 -20.66 9.55 4.49
CA VAL A 265 -19.52 10.30 5.03
C VAL A 265 -19.46 11.66 4.35
N ASP A 266 -19.82 12.69 5.10
CA ASP A 266 -19.63 14.08 4.71
C ASP A 266 -18.24 14.55 5.13
N LEU A 267 -17.42 14.93 4.15
CA LEU A 267 -16.15 15.58 4.41
C LEU A 267 -16.35 17.05 4.77
N THR A 268 -15.58 17.53 5.73
CA THR A 268 -15.46 18.97 5.99
C THR A 268 -14.79 19.68 4.80
N PRO A 269 -14.94 21.01 4.66
CA PRO A 269 -14.28 21.75 3.57
C PRO A 269 -12.75 21.57 3.53
N VAL A 270 -12.11 21.43 4.69
CA VAL A 270 -10.66 21.20 4.80
C VAL A 270 -10.30 19.80 4.28
N GLU A 271 -11.07 18.78 4.64
CA GLU A 271 -10.85 17.41 4.18
C GLU A 271 -11.09 17.26 2.67
N ARG A 272 -12.07 17.98 2.10
CA ARG A 272 -12.29 17.99 0.64
C ARG A 272 -11.08 18.51 -0.12
N ALA A 273 -10.47 19.61 0.32
CA ALA A 273 -9.31 20.20 -0.36
C ALA A 273 -8.07 19.27 -0.33
N LEU A 274 -7.93 18.45 0.72
CA LEU A 274 -6.85 17.49 0.86
C LEU A 274 -7.07 16.24 -0.02
N ASN A 275 -8.33 15.79 -0.16
CA ASN A 275 -8.69 14.57 -0.88
C ASN A 275 -9.10 14.79 -2.35
N ASP A 276 -8.89 15.99 -2.89
CA ASP A 276 -9.17 16.26 -4.31
C ASP A 276 -8.10 15.59 -5.20
N THR A 277 -8.46 14.44 -5.78
CA THR A 277 -7.66 13.67 -6.74
C THR A 277 -7.80 14.18 -8.19
N ASN A 278 -8.77 15.07 -8.45
CA ASN A 278 -9.07 15.60 -9.79
C ASN A 278 -8.29 16.87 -10.12
N LYS A 279 -7.34 17.29 -9.25
CA LYS A 279 -6.48 18.46 -9.46
C LYS A 279 -5.87 18.53 -10.87
N ARG A 280 -5.43 17.39 -11.42
CA ARG A 280 -4.83 17.32 -12.76
C ARG A 280 -5.82 17.56 -13.91
N TRP A 281 -7.09 17.25 -13.72
CA TRP A 281 -8.14 17.53 -14.69
C TRP A 281 -8.51 19.01 -14.69
N ARG A 282 -8.66 19.61 -13.50
CA ARG A 282 -8.88 21.05 -13.35
C ARG A 282 -7.75 21.92 -13.89
N ASP A 283 -6.49 21.48 -13.73
CA ASP A 283 -5.35 22.18 -14.31
C ASP A 283 -5.35 22.12 -15.85
N ALA A 284 -5.86 21.04 -16.44
CA ALA A 284 -6.02 20.91 -17.88
C ALA A 284 -7.19 21.74 -18.40
N ASP A 285 -8.31 21.77 -17.68
CA ASP A 285 -9.49 22.59 -18.01
C ASP A 285 -9.17 24.08 -17.89
N ALA A 286 -8.42 24.50 -16.87
CA ALA A 286 -7.97 25.88 -16.72
C ALA A 286 -7.02 26.31 -17.85
N VAL A 287 -6.18 25.42 -18.35
CA VAL A 287 -5.33 25.67 -19.52
C VAL A 287 -6.17 25.74 -20.80
N ALA A 288 -7.20 24.89 -20.93
CA ALA A 288 -8.13 24.89 -22.05
C ALA A 288 -8.94 26.20 -22.11
N GLU A 289 -9.51 26.64 -20.99
CA GLU A 289 -10.22 27.92 -20.88
C GLU A 289 -9.32 29.11 -21.22
N LEU A 290 -8.08 29.11 -20.74
CA LEU A 290 -7.09 30.15 -21.07
C LEU A 290 -6.72 30.14 -22.56
N THR A 291 -6.66 28.97 -23.20
CA THR A 291 -6.42 28.89 -24.66
C THR A 291 -7.62 29.34 -25.47
N ASP A 292 -8.83 29.06 -25.03
CA ASP A 292 -10.06 29.50 -25.70
C ASP A 292 -10.27 31.01 -25.53
N GLU A 293 -10.05 31.59 -24.34
CA GLU A 293 -10.06 33.04 -24.14
C GLU A 293 -8.99 33.75 -25.00
N LEU A 294 -7.80 33.15 -25.14
CA LEU A 294 -6.74 33.71 -25.99
C LEU A 294 -7.10 33.62 -27.48
N ALA A 295 -7.75 32.53 -27.90
CA ALA A 295 -8.23 32.35 -29.27
C ALA A 295 -9.34 33.35 -29.62
N ASP A 296 -10.30 33.57 -28.71
CA ASP A 296 -11.37 34.56 -28.86
C ASP A 296 -10.83 36.00 -28.87
N THR A 297 -9.82 36.29 -28.04
CA THR A 297 -9.17 37.61 -28.05
C THR A 297 -8.40 37.85 -29.36
N LEU A 298 -7.82 36.79 -29.96
CA LEU A 298 -7.10 36.86 -31.23
C LEU A 298 -8.04 37.00 -32.44
N THR A 299 -9.23 36.39 -32.40
CA THR A 299 -10.27 36.54 -33.43
C THR A 299 -11.00 37.88 -33.34
N GLU A 300 -11.23 38.44 -32.15
CA GLU A 300 -11.77 39.80 -31.99
C GLU A 300 -10.75 40.89 -32.36
N GLY A 301 -9.46 40.67 -32.13
CA GLY A 301 -8.38 41.59 -32.50
C GLY A 301 -8.03 41.59 -34.00
N ALA A 302 -8.29 40.49 -34.70
CA ALA A 302 -8.05 40.35 -36.13
C ALA A 302 -9.39 40.39 -36.89
N GLY A 303 -9.90 41.59 -37.17
CA GLY A 303 -11.08 41.81 -38.01
C GLY A 303 -10.89 41.34 -39.46
N VAL A 304 -10.85 40.02 -39.68
CA VAL A 304 -10.81 39.36 -40.98
C VAL A 304 -11.79 38.20 -40.96
N SER A 305 -12.90 38.34 -41.68
CA SER A 305 -13.83 37.23 -41.92
C SER A 305 -13.12 36.17 -42.78
N LEU A 306 -12.89 34.99 -42.23
CA LEU A 306 -12.55 33.80 -43.01
C LEU A 306 -13.84 33.14 -43.51
N ASP A 307 -14.53 33.84 -44.41
CA ASP A 307 -15.59 33.24 -45.21
C ASP A 307 -14.92 32.60 -46.44
N GLY A 308 -14.51 31.35 -46.28
CA GLY A 308 -13.80 30.56 -47.28
C GLY A 308 -14.27 29.12 -47.21
N THR A 309 -15.28 28.82 -48.02
CA THR A 309 -15.87 27.50 -48.29
C THR A 309 -14.81 26.40 -48.40
N LEU A 310 -14.88 25.41 -47.52
CA LEU A 310 -14.24 24.10 -47.68
C LEU A 310 -15.24 23.15 -48.35
N GLU A 311 -15.34 23.23 -49.67
CA GLU A 311 -15.84 22.13 -50.50
C GLU A 311 -14.64 21.35 -51.05
N GLU A 312 -14.73 20.02 -50.90
CA GLU A 312 -14.00 18.98 -51.64
C GLU A 312 -12.46 18.93 -51.53
N VAL A 313 -11.97 18.09 -50.62
CA VAL A 313 -10.94 17.08 -50.98
C VAL A 313 -11.31 15.76 -50.29
N TYR A 314 -11.52 14.74 -51.12
CA TYR A 314 -11.70 13.32 -50.77
C TYR A 314 -10.53 12.75 -49.96
#